data_AF-A0A1B0G5F0-F1
#
_entry.id   AF-A0A1B0G5F0-F1
#
_cell.length_a   1.000
_cell.length_b   1.000
_cell.length_c   1.000
_cell.angle_alpha   90.00
_cell.angle_beta   90.00
_cell.angle_gamma   90.00
#
_symmetry.space_group_name_H-M   'P 1'
#
loop_
_entity.id
_entity.type
_entity.pdbx_description
1 polymer ?
#
loop_
_entity_poly.entity_id
_entity_poly.type
_entity_poly.pdbx_seq_one_letter_code
_entity_poly.pdbx_strand_id
1 'polypeptide(L)'
;MSEYSSTSNTLSKAEKELIKLGYAFNQAGQLRKIDKFGKVSDEPFEFDVFQDQEKNQAHYEKLADQIPEIVYDLLEKNGLSRTYIPETAPLEEATFFFTSPEHLHKPKKLIVIIHGRGFVRAGQWARSLIINNSLDHGTQLPYIRRAQELGYDILVTNTNDNYRNVDGKRVPITGLNTAAAHAIYVWEKYVMDCEPEAVAIVAHSAGGAVTLDLAQRFPDFFNKYVFGIAFTDAALYVLNESVKKIISEKTCNWIASNEPLDTEIELGKGNIKMVSAGHNKHEWTSCSAFESVFKFLEEKYDEFSKNHNK
;
A
#
# COMPACT_ATOMS: atom_id res chain seq x y z
N MET A 1 -8.15 -18.84 -9.55
CA MET A 1 -7.42 -19.31 -10.75
C MET A 1 -6.22 -18.38 -10.91
N SER A 2 -5.00 -18.92 -11.07
CA SER A 2 -3.77 -18.13 -11.02
C SER A 2 -3.54 -17.34 -12.30
N GLU A 3 -3.76 -16.03 -12.25
CA GLU A 3 -3.59 -15.08 -13.37
C GLU A 3 -2.15 -14.55 -13.51
N TYR A 4 -1.14 -15.33 -13.16
CA TYR A 4 0.26 -14.99 -13.49
C TYR A 4 0.60 -15.32 -14.96
N SER A 5 -0.40 -15.59 -15.80
CA SER A 5 -0.21 -15.87 -17.22
C SER A 5 -1.21 -15.12 -18.10
N SER A 6 -0.61 -14.31 -18.98
CA SER A 6 -1.09 -13.80 -20.27
C SER A 6 -2.19 -12.72 -20.28
N THR A 7 -1.78 -11.48 -20.59
CA THR A 7 -1.97 -10.87 -21.94
C THR A 7 -1.04 -9.66 -22.12
N SER A 8 0.14 -9.94 -22.69
CA SER A 8 1.13 -9.09 -23.38
C SER A 8 2.44 -9.85 -23.20
N ASN A 9 2.81 -10.67 -24.18
CA ASN A 9 3.87 -11.70 -24.05
C ASN A 9 5.30 -11.15 -24.00
N THR A 10 5.48 -9.88 -23.61
CA THR A 10 6.79 -9.26 -23.50
C THR A 10 7.07 -8.94 -22.04
N LEU A 11 8.05 -9.63 -21.47
CA LEU A 11 8.59 -9.32 -20.15
C LEU A 11 8.93 -7.82 -20.07
N SER A 12 8.54 -7.19 -18.96
CA SER A 12 8.87 -5.80 -18.69
C SER A 12 10.39 -5.63 -18.52
N LYS A 13 10.86 -4.38 -18.58
CA LYS A 13 12.29 -4.11 -18.40
C LYS A 13 12.77 -4.61 -17.03
N ALA A 14 11.98 -4.39 -15.99
CA ALA A 14 12.31 -4.82 -14.64
C ALA A 14 12.32 -6.35 -14.49
N GLU A 15 11.36 -7.06 -15.10
CA GLU A 15 11.36 -8.53 -15.14
C GLU A 15 12.62 -9.07 -15.86
N LYS A 16 13.04 -8.44 -16.96
CA LYS A 16 14.26 -8.81 -17.68
C LYS A 16 15.52 -8.59 -16.85
N GLU A 17 15.62 -7.47 -16.11
CA GLU A 17 16.74 -7.23 -15.21
C GLU A 17 16.75 -8.22 -14.04
N LEU A 18 15.58 -8.57 -13.50
CA LEU A 18 15.45 -9.59 -12.45
C LEU A 18 15.97 -10.96 -12.94
N ILE A 19 15.63 -11.33 -14.19
CA ILE A 19 16.13 -12.56 -14.82
C ILE A 19 17.66 -12.53 -14.98
N LYS A 20 18.25 -11.39 -15.37
CA LYS A 20 19.71 -11.24 -15.46
C LYS A 20 20.40 -11.39 -14.10
N LEU A 21 19.71 -11.05 -13.01
CA LEU A 21 20.18 -11.27 -11.65
C LEU A 21 19.99 -12.73 -11.19
N GLY A 22 19.41 -13.60 -12.03
CA GLY A 22 19.22 -15.02 -11.74
C GLY A 22 17.90 -15.34 -11.05
N TYR A 23 16.91 -14.43 -11.07
CA TYR A 23 15.65 -14.61 -10.35
C TYR A 23 14.42 -14.32 -11.20
N ALA A 24 13.31 -14.96 -10.88
CA ALA A 24 11.98 -14.63 -11.41
C ALA A 24 10.89 -15.05 -10.43
N PHE A 25 9.70 -14.43 -10.53
CA PHE A 25 8.53 -14.89 -9.79
C PHE A 25 7.92 -16.12 -10.45
N ASN A 26 7.63 -17.16 -9.66
CA ASN A 26 6.91 -18.33 -10.13
C ASN A 26 5.38 -18.07 -10.21
N GLN A 27 4.60 -19.07 -10.63
CA GLN A 27 3.13 -18.97 -10.71
C GLN A 27 2.43 -18.82 -9.34
N ALA A 28 3.12 -19.03 -8.23
CA ALA A 28 2.61 -18.75 -6.89
C ALA A 28 3.04 -17.35 -6.38
N GLY A 29 3.62 -16.52 -7.26
CA GLY A 29 4.12 -15.19 -6.93
C GLY A 29 5.34 -15.19 -6.01
N GLN A 30 6.09 -16.29 -5.95
CA GLN A 30 7.26 -16.42 -5.08
C GLN A 30 8.54 -16.19 -5.89
N LEU A 31 9.47 -15.38 -5.37
CA LEU A 31 10.75 -15.14 -6.02
C LEU A 31 11.64 -16.39 -5.94
N ARG A 32 12.10 -16.86 -7.09
CA ARG A 32 12.86 -18.11 -7.21
C ARG A 32 14.06 -17.96 -8.12
N LYS A 33 15.10 -18.76 -7.86
CA LYS A 33 16.28 -18.82 -8.72
C LYS A 33 15.93 -19.39 -10.09
N ILE A 34 16.62 -18.90 -11.10
CA ILE A 34 16.56 -19.41 -12.47
C ILE A 34 17.72 -20.41 -12.64
N ASP A 35 17.39 -21.58 -13.16
CA ASP A 35 18.38 -22.60 -13.43
C ASP A 35 19.25 -22.28 -14.66
N LYS A 36 20.28 -23.09 -14.89
CA LYS A 36 21.21 -22.95 -16.02
C LYS A 36 20.55 -23.04 -17.41
N PHE A 37 19.29 -23.46 -17.50
CA PHE A 37 18.53 -23.57 -18.73
C PHE A 37 17.52 -22.42 -18.90
N GLY A 38 17.53 -21.44 -17.99
CA GLY A 38 16.62 -20.30 -18.04
C GLY A 38 15.22 -20.61 -17.47
N LYS A 39 15.04 -21.73 -16.76
CA LYS A 39 13.76 -22.12 -16.16
C LYS A 39 13.71 -21.71 -14.69
N VAL A 40 12.55 -21.22 -14.25
CA VAL A 40 12.31 -20.91 -12.84
C VAL A 40 12.31 -22.22 -12.04
N SER A 41 13.19 -22.30 -11.04
CA SER A 41 13.32 -23.43 -10.12
C SER A 41 12.45 -23.25 -8.86
N ASP A 42 12.53 -24.21 -7.93
CA ASP A 42 11.90 -24.09 -6.61
C ASP A 42 12.84 -23.52 -5.54
N GLU A 43 14.09 -23.20 -5.90
CA GLU A 43 15.06 -22.63 -4.95
C GLU A 43 14.71 -21.16 -4.62
N PRO A 44 14.63 -20.78 -3.32
CA PRO A 44 14.27 -19.43 -2.91
C PRO A 44 15.41 -18.42 -3.12
N PHE A 45 15.10 -17.14 -2.87
CA PHE A 45 16.10 -16.09 -2.76
C PHE A 45 17.18 -16.43 -1.73
N GLU A 46 18.44 -16.17 -2.09
CA GLU A 46 19.60 -16.33 -1.21
C GLU A 46 20.33 -14.99 -1.09
N PHE A 47 20.50 -14.50 0.13
CA PHE A 47 21.23 -13.26 0.39
C PHE A 47 22.76 -13.48 0.37
N ASP A 48 23.23 -14.56 0.99
CA ASP A 48 24.66 -14.85 1.18
C ASP A 48 25.30 -15.54 -0.03
N VAL A 49 25.21 -14.91 -1.21
CA VAL A 49 25.75 -15.43 -2.47
C VAL A 49 27.28 -15.33 -2.53
N PHE A 50 27.84 -14.31 -1.90
CA PHE A 50 29.27 -14.02 -1.84
C PHE A 50 29.77 -14.11 -0.40
N GLN A 51 31.07 -14.37 -0.21
CA GLN A 51 31.72 -14.25 1.12
C GLN A 51 31.79 -12.81 1.63
N ASP A 52 31.53 -11.84 0.75
CA ASP A 52 31.67 -10.42 0.98
C ASP A 52 30.29 -9.79 1.23
N GLN A 53 30.10 -9.23 2.42
CA GLN A 53 28.82 -8.66 2.84
C GLN A 53 28.41 -7.42 2.03
N GLU A 54 29.36 -6.59 1.61
CA GLU A 54 29.06 -5.41 0.79
C GLU A 54 28.58 -5.84 -0.60
N LYS A 55 29.17 -6.90 -1.16
CA LYS A 55 28.71 -7.49 -2.43
C LYS A 55 27.32 -8.11 -2.31
N ASN A 56 27.01 -8.79 -1.20
CA ASN A 56 25.67 -9.33 -0.95
C ASN A 56 24.64 -8.20 -0.85
N GLN A 57 24.96 -7.14 -0.11
CA GLN A 57 24.09 -5.97 0.02
C GLN A 57 23.85 -5.29 -1.34
N ALA A 58 24.91 -5.05 -2.13
CA ALA A 58 24.78 -4.46 -3.46
C ALA A 58 24.00 -5.35 -4.44
N HIS A 59 24.12 -6.68 -4.33
CA HIS A 59 23.34 -7.62 -5.13
C HIS A 59 21.85 -7.58 -4.75
N TYR A 60 21.56 -7.59 -3.45
CA TYR A 60 20.20 -7.45 -2.93
C TYR A 60 19.56 -6.12 -3.36
N GLU A 61 20.28 -5.01 -3.30
CA GLU A 61 19.76 -3.70 -3.73
C GLU A 61 19.41 -3.67 -5.21
N LYS A 62 20.29 -4.17 -6.09
CA LYS A 62 20.01 -4.27 -7.53
C LYS A 62 18.74 -5.05 -7.83
N LEU A 63 18.51 -6.13 -7.08
CA LEU A 63 17.29 -6.95 -7.17
C LEU A 63 16.08 -6.19 -6.63
N ALA A 64 16.18 -5.64 -5.42
CA ALA A 64 15.11 -4.94 -4.73
C ALA A 64 14.65 -3.69 -5.51
N ASP A 65 15.54 -3.05 -6.27
CA ASP A 65 15.24 -1.90 -7.13
C ASP A 65 14.39 -2.27 -8.35
N GLN A 66 14.30 -3.55 -8.73
CA GLN A 66 13.39 -4.00 -9.79
C GLN A 66 11.94 -4.20 -9.29
N ILE A 67 11.76 -4.37 -7.98
CA ILE A 67 10.46 -4.73 -7.40
C ILE A 67 9.37 -3.67 -7.66
N PRO A 68 9.62 -2.35 -7.50
CA PRO A 68 8.56 -1.36 -7.70
C PRO A 68 7.92 -1.41 -9.09
N GLU A 69 8.72 -1.47 -10.15
CA GLU A 69 8.20 -1.52 -11.53
C GLU A 69 7.43 -2.82 -11.82
N ILE A 70 7.91 -3.96 -11.31
CA ILE A 70 7.17 -5.23 -11.43
C ILE A 70 5.81 -5.14 -10.71
N VAL A 71 5.79 -4.54 -9.51
CA VAL A 71 4.54 -4.35 -8.77
C VAL A 71 3.60 -3.41 -9.52
N TYR A 72 4.10 -2.32 -10.11
CA TYR A 72 3.29 -1.43 -10.91
C TYR A 72 2.68 -2.13 -12.13
N ASP A 73 3.46 -2.92 -12.87
CA ASP A 73 2.94 -3.73 -13.99
C ASP A 73 1.82 -4.67 -13.51
N LEU A 74 1.95 -5.24 -12.31
CA LEU A 74 0.92 -6.09 -11.71
C LEU A 74 -0.33 -5.28 -11.30
N LEU A 75 -0.19 -4.07 -10.77
CA LEU A 75 -1.32 -3.20 -10.48
C LEU A 75 -2.11 -2.88 -11.76
N GLU A 76 -1.41 -2.57 -12.85
CA GLU A 76 -2.03 -2.28 -14.16
C GLU A 76 -2.70 -3.51 -14.75
N LYS A 77 -2.09 -4.69 -14.63
CA LYS A 77 -2.73 -5.97 -14.99
C LYS A 77 -3.96 -6.28 -14.15
N ASN A 78 -4.06 -5.74 -12.93
CA ASN A 78 -5.24 -5.84 -12.06
C ASN A 78 -6.22 -4.65 -12.26
N GLY A 79 -6.10 -3.90 -13.35
CA GLY A 79 -7.07 -2.89 -13.78
C GLY A 79 -6.91 -1.51 -13.16
N LEU A 80 -5.77 -1.23 -12.50
CA LEU A 80 -5.48 0.11 -11.98
C LEU A 80 -4.73 0.95 -13.02
N SER A 81 -5.00 2.25 -13.06
CA SER A 81 -4.32 3.20 -13.94
C SER A 81 -3.47 4.18 -13.13
N ARG A 82 -2.31 4.58 -13.67
CA ARG A 82 -1.48 5.65 -13.09
C ARG A 82 -2.10 7.02 -13.39
N THR A 83 -2.32 7.81 -12.35
CA THR A 83 -2.64 9.24 -12.47
C THR A 83 -1.43 10.06 -12.03
N TYR A 84 -0.87 10.86 -12.95
CA TYR A 84 0.34 11.65 -12.71
C TYR A 84 0.03 13.02 -12.11
N ILE A 85 0.82 13.42 -11.11
CA ILE A 85 0.67 14.68 -10.38
C ILE A 85 2.01 15.39 -10.11
N PRO A 86 2.03 16.74 -10.07
CA PRO A 86 0.91 17.60 -10.43
C PRO A 86 0.66 17.55 -11.94
N GLU A 87 -0.57 17.80 -12.37
CA GLU A 87 -0.97 17.66 -13.79
C GLU A 87 -0.25 18.68 -14.70
N THR A 88 0.37 19.70 -14.10
CA THR A 88 1.14 20.75 -14.76
C THR A 88 2.60 20.38 -15.01
N ALA A 89 3.11 19.31 -14.41
CA ALA A 89 4.51 18.89 -14.57
C ALA A 89 4.64 17.86 -15.71
N PRO A 90 5.77 17.83 -16.43
CA PRO A 90 6.07 16.75 -17.37
C PRO A 90 6.24 15.42 -16.63
N LEU A 91 6.01 14.28 -17.31
CA LEU A 91 5.95 12.95 -16.67
C LEU A 91 7.26 12.57 -15.96
N GLU A 92 8.40 12.99 -16.50
CA GLU A 92 9.73 12.79 -15.93
C GLU A 92 9.97 13.58 -14.63
N GLU A 93 9.17 14.60 -14.36
CA GLU A 93 9.22 15.43 -13.15
C GLU A 93 8.06 15.15 -12.18
N ALA A 94 6.97 14.55 -12.67
CA ALA A 94 5.75 14.25 -11.90
C ALA A 94 5.87 12.95 -11.09
N THR A 95 5.19 12.89 -9.95
CA THR A 95 4.86 11.63 -9.23
C THR A 95 3.53 11.08 -9.74
N PHE A 96 3.08 9.98 -9.19
CA PHE A 96 1.79 9.38 -9.56
C PHE A 96 1.20 8.59 -8.40
N PHE A 97 -0.09 8.32 -8.50
CA PHE A 97 -0.82 7.36 -7.66
C PHE A 97 -1.65 6.46 -8.59
N PHE A 98 -2.27 5.41 -8.05
CA PHE A 98 -3.13 4.54 -8.85
C PHE A 98 -4.59 4.67 -8.48
N THR A 99 -5.45 4.49 -9.47
CA THR A 99 -6.92 4.43 -9.32
C THR A 99 -7.53 3.27 -10.09
N SER A 100 -8.65 2.76 -9.61
CA SER A 100 -9.56 1.89 -10.35
C SER A 100 -10.98 2.25 -9.94
N PRO A 101 -11.83 2.78 -10.84
CA PRO A 101 -11.57 3.08 -12.25
C PRO A 101 -10.51 4.19 -12.45
N GLU A 102 -10.01 4.34 -13.68
CA GLU A 102 -9.01 5.36 -14.03
C GLU A 102 -9.43 6.77 -13.57
N HIS A 103 -10.70 7.12 -13.80
CA HIS A 103 -11.28 8.37 -13.32
C HIS A 103 -12.35 8.08 -12.25
N LEU A 104 -12.06 8.46 -11.01
CA LEU A 104 -13.02 8.38 -9.92
C LEU A 104 -14.14 9.40 -10.13
N HIS A 105 -15.39 8.96 -10.06
CA HIS A 105 -16.55 9.84 -10.15
C HIS A 105 -17.73 9.27 -9.35
N LYS A 106 -18.13 9.99 -8.30
CA LYS A 106 -19.17 9.63 -7.35
C LYS A 106 -19.10 8.17 -6.88
N PRO A 107 -17.95 7.71 -6.34
CA PRO A 107 -17.85 6.35 -5.82
C PRO A 107 -18.90 6.10 -4.74
N LYS A 108 -19.67 5.00 -4.84
CA LYS A 108 -20.50 4.54 -3.72
C LYS A 108 -19.67 4.10 -2.52
N LYS A 109 -18.50 3.53 -2.82
CA LYS A 109 -17.56 2.99 -1.85
C LYS A 109 -16.16 3.16 -2.41
N LEU A 110 -15.34 3.99 -1.77
CA LEU A 110 -13.95 4.23 -2.12
C LEU A 110 -13.04 3.67 -1.03
N ILE A 111 -12.01 2.90 -1.38
CA ILE A 111 -10.94 2.51 -0.46
C ILE A 111 -9.65 3.23 -0.83
N VAL A 112 -9.04 3.90 0.15
CA VAL A 112 -7.76 4.58 0.01
C VAL A 112 -6.69 3.77 0.74
N ILE A 113 -5.66 3.35 0.00
CA ILE A 113 -4.59 2.48 0.50
C ILE A 113 -3.29 3.30 0.62
N ILE A 114 -2.71 3.31 1.83
CA ILE A 114 -1.53 4.12 2.18
C ILE A 114 -0.42 3.22 2.75
N HIS A 115 0.70 3.13 2.02
CA HIS A 115 1.85 2.33 2.45
C HIS A 115 2.66 3.01 3.56
N GLY A 116 3.58 2.24 4.16
CA GLY A 116 4.52 2.72 5.18
C GLY A 116 5.64 3.61 4.63
N ARG A 117 6.61 3.95 5.49
CA ARG A 117 7.80 4.72 5.11
C ARG A 117 8.91 3.82 4.57
N GLY A 118 9.89 4.45 3.93
CA GLY A 118 11.13 3.81 3.50
C GLY A 118 11.15 3.57 1.99
N PHE A 119 11.59 2.40 1.59
CA PHE A 119 11.80 2.06 0.18
C PHE A 119 10.58 1.41 -0.49
N VAL A 120 9.46 1.28 0.22
CA VAL A 120 8.19 0.85 -0.38
C VAL A 120 7.58 2.00 -1.20
N ARG A 121 6.82 1.62 -2.21
CA ARG A 121 6.06 2.52 -3.10
C ARG A 121 4.62 2.05 -3.21
N ALA A 122 3.81 2.72 -4.02
CA ALA A 122 2.47 2.25 -4.37
C ALA A 122 2.48 0.75 -4.73
N GLY A 123 1.49 0.03 -4.22
CA GLY A 123 1.37 -1.42 -4.38
C GLY A 123 2.14 -2.26 -3.35
N GLN A 124 2.92 -1.67 -2.43
CA GLN A 124 3.82 -2.43 -1.55
C GLN A 124 3.55 -2.20 -0.06
N TRP A 125 3.51 -3.29 0.70
CA TRP A 125 3.59 -3.27 2.16
C TRP A 125 5.02 -3.42 2.66
N ALA A 126 5.76 -4.39 2.12
CA ALA A 126 7.13 -4.68 2.55
C ALA A 126 7.95 -5.41 1.49
N ARG A 127 9.07 -4.80 1.06
CA ARG A 127 10.00 -5.42 0.09
C ARG A 127 10.56 -6.75 0.56
N SER A 128 10.86 -6.86 1.86
CA SER A 128 11.40 -8.10 2.45
C SER A 128 10.44 -9.28 2.26
N LEU A 129 9.13 -9.06 2.43
CA LEU A 129 8.14 -10.11 2.23
C LEU A 129 7.94 -10.46 0.75
N ILE A 130 8.00 -9.48 -0.14
CA ILE A 130 7.96 -9.74 -1.59
C ILE A 130 9.11 -10.68 -1.99
N ILE A 131 10.32 -10.39 -1.50
CA ILE A 131 11.54 -11.11 -1.86
C ILE A 131 11.61 -12.49 -1.20
N ASN A 132 11.29 -12.59 0.10
CA ASN A 132 11.52 -13.80 0.88
C ASN A 132 10.29 -14.72 0.99
N ASN A 133 9.09 -14.22 0.66
CA ASN A 133 7.84 -14.98 0.84
C ASN A 133 7.06 -15.06 -0.47
N SER A 134 6.33 -14.01 -0.81
CA SER A 134 5.63 -13.88 -2.10
C SER A 134 5.11 -12.46 -2.33
N LEU A 135 4.70 -12.19 -3.56
CA LEU A 135 3.95 -11.01 -3.94
C LEU A 135 2.73 -10.81 -3.02
N ASP A 136 1.94 -11.85 -2.76
CA ASP A 136 0.75 -11.73 -1.90
C ASP A 136 1.07 -11.32 -0.45
N HIS A 137 2.21 -11.74 0.10
CA HIS A 137 2.57 -11.36 1.47
C HIS A 137 3.04 -9.91 1.57
N GLY A 138 3.75 -9.42 0.55
CA GLY A 138 4.43 -8.13 0.61
C GLY A 138 3.80 -7.00 -0.21
N THR A 139 2.79 -7.29 -1.03
CA THR A 139 2.10 -6.29 -1.88
C THR A 139 0.69 -5.99 -1.40
N GLN A 140 0.14 -4.91 -1.93
CA GLN A 140 -1.25 -4.48 -1.74
C GLN A 140 -2.22 -5.24 -2.66
N LEU A 141 -1.75 -6.12 -3.55
CA LEU A 141 -2.58 -6.84 -4.53
C LEU A 141 -3.71 -7.66 -3.89
N PRO A 142 -3.52 -8.38 -2.76
CA PRO A 142 -4.64 -9.05 -2.10
C PRO A 142 -5.72 -8.07 -1.62
N TYR A 143 -5.33 -6.92 -1.07
CA TYR A 143 -6.26 -5.87 -0.66
C TYR A 143 -7.03 -5.29 -1.83
N ILE A 144 -6.33 -5.03 -2.93
CA ILE A 144 -6.93 -4.50 -4.16
C ILE A 144 -7.95 -5.48 -4.73
N ARG A 145 -7.59 -6.76 -4.90
CA ARG A 145 -8.49 -7.79 -5.44
C ARG A 145 -9.73 -7.96 -4.56
N ARG A 146 -9.56 -8.07 -3.23
CA ARG A 146 -10.69 -8.17 -2.30
C ARG A 146 -11.58 -6.93 -2.32
N ALA A 147 -11.01 -5.74 -2.45
CA ALA A 147 -11.77 -4.51 -2.59
C ALA A 147 -12.59 -4.49 -3.91
N GLN A 148 -12.01 -4.93 -5.02
CA GLN A 148 -12.73 -5.06 -6.30
C GLN A 148 -13.89 -6.06 -6.19
N GLU A 149 -13.66 -7.22 -5.58
CA GLU A 149 -14.70 -8.24 -5.33
C GLU A 149 -15.88 -7.69 -4.49
N LEU A 150 -15.58 -6.81 -3.54
CA LEU A 150 -16.56 -6.15 -2.67
C LEU A 150 -17.15 -4.85 -3.28
N GLY A 151 -16.83 -4.53 -4.53
CA GLY A 151 -17.40 -3.40 -5.26
C GLY A 151 -16.87 -2.03 -4.85
N TYR A 152 -15.64 -1.96 -4.34
CA TYR A 152 -14.96 -0.69 -4.07
C TYR A 152 -14.33 -0.11 -5.34
N ASP A 153 -14.46 1.20 -5.50
CA ASP A 153 -13.45 1.98 -6.23
C ASP A 153 -12.20 2.11 -5.36
N ILE A 154 -11.04 2.18 -6.00
CA ILE A 154 -9.74 2.04 -5.34
C ILE A 154 -8.87 3.24 -5.64
N LEU A 155 -8.19 3.74 -4.62
CA LEU A 155 -7.07 4.66 -4.74
C LEU A 155 -5.86 4.13 -3.96
N VAL A 156 -4.70 4.05 -4.61
CA VAL A 156 -3.43 3.65 -3.98
C VAL A 156 -2.43 4.79 -4.07
N THR A 157 -2.06 5.36 -2.93
CA THR A 157 -1.09 6.47 -2.85
C THR A 157 0.36 6.01 -3.09
N ASN A 158 1.22 6.95 -3.47
CA ASN A 158 2.67 6.73 -3.63
C ASN A 158 3.48 7.72 -2.78
N THR A 159 3.20 7.77 -1.48
CA THR A 159 3.67 8.83 -0.56
C THR A 159 5.18 8.92 -0.35
N ASN A 160 5.95 7.93 -0.84
CA ASN A 160 7.41 7.95 -0.77
C ASN A 160 8.06 8.36 -2.11
N ASP A 161 7.30 8.49 -3.21
CA ASP A 161 7.81 8.89 -4.52
C ASP A 161 7.85 10.42 -4.70
N ASN A 162 8.84 11.04 -4.07
CA ASN A 162 8.83 12.48 -3.81
C ASN A 162 9.99 13.23 -4.48
N TYR A 163 10.81 12.50 -5.26
CA TYR A 163 12.04 13.01 -5.89
C TYR A 163 12.21 12.40 -7.27
N ARG A 164 12.92 13.11 -8.15
CA ARG A 164 13.33 12.66 -9.47
C ARG A 164 14.84 12.76 -9.64
N ASN A 165 15.39 11.92 -10.51
CA ASN A 165 16.80 12.00 -10.88
C ASN A 165 16.91 12.81 -12.17
N VAL A 166 17.37 14.05 -12.08
CA VAL A 166 17.59 14.96 -13.21
C VAL A 166 19.09 15.21 -13.30
N ASP A 167 19.71 14.87 -14.44
CA ASP A 167 21.16 14.99 -14.67
C ASP A 167 22.02 14.37 -13.56
N GLY A 168 21.61 13.20 -13.07
CA GLY A 168 22.30 12.48 -11.99
C GLY A 168 22.14 13.11 -10.59
N LYS A 169 21.30 14.14 -10.45
CA LYS A 169 20.99 14.78 -9.17
C LYS A 169 19.58 14.43 -8.71
N ARG A 170 19.44 14.19 -7.41
CA ARG A 170 18.15 13.96 -6.75
C ARG A 170 17.45 15.29 -6.50
N VAL A 171 16.45 15.61 -7.31
CA VAL A 171 15.67 16.85 -7.27
C VAL A 171 14.31 16.58 -6.61
N PRO A 172 13.88 17.37 -5.61
CA PRO A 172 12.55 17.22 -5.01
C PRO A 172 11.45 17.58 -6.02
N ILE A 173 10.35 16.83 -6.01
CA ILE A 173 9.18 17.16 -6.82
C ILE A 173 8.49 18.38 -6.19
N THR A 174 8.40 19.47 -6.94
CA THR A 174 7.90 20.76 -6.44
C THR A 174 6.48 20.60 -5.86
N GLY A 175 6.31 20.95 -4.59
CA GLY A 175 5.04 20.85 -3.87
C GLY A 175 4.62 19.45 -3.43
N LEU A 176 5.36 18.39 -3.82
CA LEU A 176 5.06 16.98 -3.50
C LEU A 176 6.27 16.25 -2.91
N ASN A 177 7.17 17.00 -2.27
CA ASN A 177 8.45 16.49 -1.78
C ASN A 177 8.37 15.78 -0.41
N THR A 178 7.18 15.64 0.18
CA THR A 178 6.95 14.92 1.44
C THR A 178 5.74 14.00 1.34
N ALA A 179 5.70 12.95 2.19
CA ALA A 179 4.58 12.01 2.23
C ALA A 179 3.24 12.69 2.53
N ALA A 180 3.26 13.62 3.48
CA ALA A 180 2.11 14.45 3.81
C ALA A 180 1.68 15.31 2.60
N ALA A 181 2.62 15.98 1.91
CA ALA A 181 2.30 16.82 0.76
C ALA A 181 1.69 16.02 -0.40
N HIS A 182 2.24 14.84 -0.71
CA HIS A 182 1.64 13.93 -1.71
C HIS A 182 0.22 13.54 -1.31
N ALA A 183 0.02 13.04 -0.08
CA ALA A 183 -1.28 12.56 0.36
C ALA A 183 -2.32 13.69 0.43
N ILE A 184 -1.92 14.87 0.92
CA ILE A 184 -2.75 16.08 0.95
C ILE A 184 -3.21 16.45 -0.46
N TYR A 185 -2.29 16.48 -1.43
CA TYR A 185 -2.61 16.83 -2.81
C TYR A 185 -3.61 15.84 -3.42
N VAL A 186 -3.34 14.54 -3.28
CA VAL A 186 -4.22 13.48 -3.78
C VAL A 186 -5.59 13.53 -3.09
N TRP A 187 -5.62 13.76 -1.78
CA TRP A 187 -6.87 13.81 -1.04
C TRP A 187 -7.74 14.99 -1.48
N GLU A 188 -7.16 16.19 -1.53
CA GLU A 188 -7.87 17.42 -1.87
C GLU A 188 -8.37 17.40 -3.32
N LYS A 189 -7.52 17.04 -4.28
CA LYS A 189 -7.86 17.09 -5.71
C LYS A 189 -8.58 15.88 -6.29
N TYR A 190 -8.52 14.73 -5.62
CA TYR A 190 -9.03 13.47 -6.22
C TYR A 190 -9.99 12.74 -5.30
N VAL A 191 -9.71 12.65 -3.99
CA VAL A 191 -10.66 12.00 -3.07
C VAL A 191 -11.86 12.90 -2.81
N MET A 192 -11.64 14.18 -2.51
CA MET A 192 -12.72 15.10 -2.20
C MET A 192 -13.50 15.50 -3.46
N ASP A 193 -12.80 15.81 -4.55
CA ASP A 193 -13.40 16.27 -5.81
C ASP A 193 -14.18 15.17 -6.54
N CYS A 194 -13.90 13.88 -6.30
CA CYS A 194 -14.70 12.81 -6.89
C CYS A 194 -16.07 12.61 -6.22
N GLU A 195 -16.39 13.35 -5.15
CA GLU A 195 -17.67 13.31 -4.43
C GLU A 195 -18.11 11.89 -3.99
N PRO A 196 -17.29 11.15 -3.22
CA PRO A 196 -17.64 9.81 -2.79
C PRO A 196 -18.78 9.80 -1.77
N GLU A 197 -19.62 8.77 -1.81
CA GLU A 197 -20.66 8.54 -0.80
C GLU A 197 -20.06 8.00 0.51
N ALA A 198 -19.04 7.14 0.41
CA ALA A 198 -18.41 6.48 1.56
C ALA A 198 -16.93 6.16 1.29
N VAL A 199 -16.05 6.42 2.26
CA VAL A 199 -14.59 6.22 2.16
C VAL A 199 -14.07 5.31 3.28
N ALA A 200 -13.34 4.26 2.91
CA ALA A 200 -12.49 3.48 3.80
C ALA A 200 -11.02 3.86 3.61
N ILE A 201 -10.22 3.72 4.66
CA ILE A 201 -8.77 3.90 4.61
C ILE A 201 -8.09 2.64 5.16
N VAL A 202 -7.11 2.12 4.43
CA VAL A 202 -6.18 1.09 4.92
C VAL A 202 -4.78 1.68 4.93
N ALA A 203 -4.13 1.73 6.09
CA ALA A 203 -2.86 2.40 6.22
C ALA A 203 -1.85 1.62 7.09
N HIS A 204 -0.68 1.37 6.52
CA HIS A 204 0.39 0.63 7.19
C HIS A 204 1.45 1.56 7.77
N SER A 205 1.94 1.29 8.99
CA SER A 205 3.12 1.96 9.54
C SER A 205 3.00 3.49 9.50
N ALA A 206 3.95 4.20 8.88
CA ALA A 206 3.90 5.66 8.70
C ALA A 206 2.68 6.18 7.91
N GLY A 207 1.99 5.33 7.14
CA GLY A 207 0.71 5.66 6.54
C GLY A 207 -0.36 6.03 7.59
N GLY A 208 -0.21 5.56 8.82
CA GLY A 208 -1.01 6.01 9.96
C GLY A 208 -0.87 7.51 10.22
N ALA A 209 0.37 7.99 10.33
CA ALA A 209 0.64 9.41 10.55
C ALA A 209 0.11 10.26 9.39
N VAL A 210 0.26 9.80 8.14
CA VAL A 210 -0.32 10.44 6.96
C VAL A 210 -1.85 10.52 7.06
N THR A 211 -2.50 9.44 7.48
CA THR A 211 -3.97 9.41 7.68
C THR A 211 -4.41 10.40 8.76
N LEU A 212 -3.64 10.51 9.85
CA LEU A 212 -3.90 11.46 10.92
C LEU A 212 -3.72 12.90 10.45
N ASP A 213 -2.71 13.20 9.62
CA ASP A 213 -2.51 14.53 9.03
C ASP A 213 -3.72 14.93 8.16
N LEU A 214 -4.23 13.99 7.36
CA LEU A 214 -5.45 14.18 6.56
C LEU A 214 -6.68 14.42 7.43
N ALA A 215 -6.85 13.65 8.50
CA ALA A 215 -7.96 13.80 9.44
C ALA A 215 -7.95 15.16 10.15
N GLN A 216 -6.76 15.68 10.48
CA GLN A 216 -6.61 17.01 11.07
C GLN A 216 -6.90 18.13 10.08
N ARG A 217 -6.51 17.95 8.82
CA ARG A 217 -6.67 18.97 7.78
C ARG A 217 -8.09 19.02 7.21
N PHE A 218 -8.77 17.88 7.15
CA PHE A 218 -10.10 17.74 6.53
C PHE A 218 -11.12 17.08 7.49
N PRO A 219 -11.32 17.62 8.71
CA PRO A 219 -12.13 16.97 9.74
C PRO A 219 -13.59 16.78 9.33
N ASP A 220 -14.19 17.75 8.62
CA ASP A 220 -15.58 17.66 8.17
C ASP A 220 -15.77 16.53 7.15
N PHE A 221 -14.79 16.34 6.26
CA PHE A 221 -14.81 15.24 5.30
C PHE A 221 -14.68 13.89 6.01
N PHE A 222 -13.75 13.76 6.96
CA PHE A 222 -13.59 12.54 7.76
C PHE A 222 -14.83 12.22 8.61
N ASN A 223 -15.49 13.24 9.14
CA ASN A 223 -16.71 13.05 9.89
C ASN A 223 -17.83 12.54 8.99
N LYS A 224 -18.00 13.16 7.81
CA LYS A 224 -19.13 12.90 6.91
C LYS A 224 -18.97 11.64 6.07
N TYR A 225 -17.81 11.42 5.44
CA TYR A 225 -17.65 10.41 4.38
C TYR A 225 -16.79 9.22 4.79
N VAL A 226 -15.81 9.41 5.69
CA VAL A 226 -14.96 8.29 6.11
C VAL A 226 -15.75 7.40 7.08
N PHE A 227 -15.91 6.12 6.75
CA PHE A 227 -16.66 5.17 7.56
C PHE A 227 -15.78 4.21 8.36
N GLY A 228 -14.59 3.89 7.86
CA GLY A 228 -13.69 2.93 8.48
C GLY A 228 -12.22 3.23 8.19
N ILE A 229 -11.38 3.11 9.21
CA ILE A 229 -9.93 3.29 9.13
C ILE A 229 -9.27 2.03 9.73
N ALA A 230 -8.66 1.22 8.88
CA ALA A 230 -7.93 0.03 9.27
C ALA A 230 -6.42 0.30 9.22
N PHE A 231 -5.81 0.34 10.39
CA PHE A 231 -4.38 0.52 10.54
C PHE A 231 -3.67 -0.83 10.70
N THR A 232 -2.49 -0.98 10.11
CA THR A 232 -1.62 -2.15 10.31
C THR A 232 -0.29 -1.68 10.85
N ASP A 233 -0.07 -1.94 12.14
CA ASP A 233 1.08 -1.50 12.94
C ASP A 233 1.43 -0.02 12.73
N ALA A 234 0.42 0.83 12.79
CA ALA A 234 0.53 2.24 12.42
C ALA A 234 1.35 3.09 13.41
N ALA A 235 2.06 4.08 12.87
CA ALA A 235 2.62 5.19 13.62
C ALA A 235 1.50 6.19 13.93
N LEU A 236 1.09 6.25 15.21
CA LEU A 236 0.04 7.13 15.70
C LEU A 236 0.63 8.20 16.61
N TYR A 237 0.09 9.41 16.54
CA TYR A 237 0.46 10.53 17.40
C TYR A 237 -0.79 11.17 18.02
N VAL A 238 -0.60 12.03 19.03
CA VAL A 238 -1.70 12.65 19.77
C VAL A 238 -2.47 13.62 18.86
N LEU A 239 -3.76 13.38 18.71
CA LEU A 239 -4.67 14.25 17.99
C LEU A 239 -5.27 15.31 18.91
N ASN A 240 -5.76 16.40 18.33
CA ASN A 240 -6.69 17.27 19.05
C ASN A 240 -7.99 16.50 19.37
N GLU A 241 -8.69 16.91 20.43
CA GLU A 241 -9.85 16.15 20.94
C GLU A 241 -11.03 16.10 19.95
N SER A 242 -11.20 17.10 19.08
CA SER A 242 -12.26 17.10 18.07
C SER A 242 -12.03 16.03 16.99
N VAL A 243 -10.83 15.95 16.43
CA VAL A 243 -10.47 14.94 15.41
C VAL A 243 -10.41 13.55 16.03
N LYS A 244 -9.91 13.44 17.26
CA LYS A 244 -9.91 12.19 18.01
C LYS A 244 -11.32 11.61 18.13
N LYS A 245 -12.32 12.44 18.47
CA LYS A 245 -13.73 12.00 18.55
C LYS A 245 -14.24 11.50 17.19
N ILE A 246 -13.86 12.17 16.10
CA ILE A 246 -14.29 11.80 14.74
C ILE A 246 -13.78 10.41 14.35
N ILE A 247 -12.52 10.08 14.66
CA ILE A 247 -11.90 8.84 14.17
C ILE A 247 -12.00 7.66 15.13
N SER A 248 -12.12 7.88 16.45
CA SER A 248 -11.98 6.79 17.44
C SER A 248 -12.97 5.65 17.22
N GLU A 249 -14.24 5.98 16.93
CA GLU A 249 -15.31 4.99 16.71
C GLU A 249 -15.22 4.28 15.34
N LYS A 250 -14.38 4.79 14.45
CA LYS A 250 -14.21 4.34 13.06
C LYS A 250 -12.89 3.60 12.84
N THR A 251 -12.04 3.50 13.85
CA THR A 251 -10.63 3.07 13.68
C THR A 251 -10.30 1.82 14.47
N CYS A 252 -9.54 0.92 13.84
CA CYS A 252 -8.86 -0.18 14.53
C CYS A 252 -7.41 -0.32 14.02
N ASN A 253 -6.47 -0.63 14.92
CA ASN A 253 -5.06 -0.85 14.58
C ASN A 253 -4.63 -2.28 14.92
N TRP A 254 -4.29 -3.07 13.90
CA TRP A 254 -3.73 -4.40 14.02
C TRP A 254 -2.22 -4.31 14.19
N ILE A 255 -1.74 -4.46 15.42
CA ILE A 255 -0.33 -4.26 15.79
C ILE A 255 0.46 -5.56 15.82
N ALA A 256 1.78 -5.47 15.67
CA ALA A 256 2.64 -6.61 15.82
C ALA A 256 2.60 -7.12 17.28
N SER A 257 2.25 -8.40 17.47
CA SER A 257 2.11 -9.02 18.78
C SER A 257 2.30 -10.53 18.71
N ASN A 258 2.67 -11.15 19.84
CA ASN A 258 2.70 -12.61 19.97
C ASN A 258 1.31 -13.21 20.29
N GLU A 259 0.32 -12.35 20.58
CA GLU A 259 -1.04 -12.79 20.87
C GLU A 259 -1.78 -13.28 19.63
N PRO A 260 -2.80 -14.15 19.77
CA PRO A 260 -3.69 -14.53 18.67
C PRO A 260 -4.30 -13.32 17.96
N LEU A 261 -4.64 -13.47 16.67
CA LEU A 261 -5.32 -12.44 15.88
C LEU A 261 -6.58 -11.93 16.62
N ASP A 262 -6.78 -10.61 16.57
CA ASP A 262 -7.91 -9.88 17.18
C ASP A 262 -7.94 -9.80 18.71
N THR A 263 -6.94 -10.35 19.42
CA THR A 263 -6.77 -10.11 20.86
C THR A 263 -6.54 -8.63 21.11
N GLU A 264 -7.38 -8.01 21.94
CA GLU A 264 -7.25 -6.59 22.30
C GLU A 264 -6.00 -6.33 23.12
N ILE A 265 -5.25 -5.27 22.76
CA ILE A 265 -3.99 -4.90 23.41
C ILE A 265 -4.11 -3.48 23.98
N GLU A 266 -4.10 -3.37 25.31
CA GLU A 266 -4.15 -2.08 25.99
C GLU A 266 -2.78 -1.38 25.98
N LEU A 267 -2.60 -0.36 25.13
CA LEU A 267 -1.35 0.43 25.04
C LEU A 267 -1.48 1.90 25.44
N GLY A 268 -2.65 2.33 25.94
CA GLY A 268 -2.87 3.72 26.40
C GLY A 268 -2.78 4.79 25.30
N LYS A 269 -2.76 4.41 24.02
CA LYS A 269 -2.62 5.33 22.88
C LYS A 269 -3.98 5.80 22.36
N GLY A 270 -4.50 6.89 22.92
CA GLY A 270 -5.39 7.82 22.20
C GLY A 270 -6.78 7.31 21.80
N ASN A 271 -7.38 6.37 22.55
CA ASN A 271 -8.73 5.81 22.31
C ASN A 271 -8.91 5.05 20.98
N ILE A 272 -7.83 4.76 20.25
CA ILE A 272 -7.91 3.89 19.06
C ILE A 272 -7.84 2.44 19.56
N LYS A 273 -8.82 1.63 19.18
CA LYS A 273 -8.82 0.19 19.46
C LYS A 273 -7.59 -0.45 18.84
N MET A 274 -6.81 -1.17 19.64
CA MET A 274 -5.63 -1.90 19.19
C MET A 274 -5.85 -3.38 19.42
N VAL A 275 -5.59 -4.18 18.39
CA VAL A 275 -5.69 -5.63 18.45
C VAL A 275 -4.43 -6.25 17.86
N SER A 276 -4.11 -7.48 18.24
CA SER A 276 -3.04 -8.23 17.63
C SER A 276 -3.32 -8.51 16.16
N ALA A 277 -2.31 -8.35 15.31
CA ALA A 277 -2.33 -8.80 13.92
C ALA A 277 -2.13 -10.32 13.75
N GLY A 278 -1.97 -11.07 14.85
CA GLY A 278 -1.64 -12.50 14.82
C GLY A 278 -0.21 -12.80 14.36
N HIS A 279 0.66 -11.79 14.31
CA HIS A 279 2.07 -11.93 13.99
C HIS A 279 2.89 -10.87 14.73
N ASN A 280 4.10 -11.24 15.18
CA ASN A 280 4.96 -10.39 15.99
C ASN A 280 5.97 -9.53 15.19
N LYS A 281 5.79 -9.42 13.88
CA LYS A 281 6.71 -8.69 12.99
C LYS A 281 5.95 -7.58 12.29
N HIS A 282 6.53 -6.39 12.29
CA HIS A 282 5.96 -5.18 11.74
C HIS A 282 5.46 -5.37 10.30
N GLU A 283 6.33 -5.89 9.44
CA GLU A 283 6.08 -6.07 8.01
C GLU A 283 4.97 -7.07 7.70
N TRP A 284 4.69 -8.01 8.62
CA TRP A 284 3.69 -9.07 8.43
C TRP A 284 2.26 -8.61 8.73
N THR A 285 2.09 -7.55 9.51
CA THR A 285 0.79 -7.17 10.06
C THR A 285 -0.30 -6.97 9.01
N SER A 286 0.03 -6.38 7.85
CA SER A 286 -0.93 -6.21 6.76
C SER A 286 -1.40 -7.52 6.15
N CYS A 287 -0.49 -8.48 5.88
CA CYS A 287 -0.89 -9.77 5.35
C CYS A 287 -1.61 -10.63 6.39
N SER A 288 -1.12 -10.63 7.64
CA SER A 288 -1.67 -11.48 8.71
C SER A 288 -3.05 -11.03 9.17
N ALA A 289 -3.31 -9.73 9.22
CA ALA A 289 -4.61 -9.18 9.62
C ALA A 289 -5.63 -9.10 8.49
N PHE A 290 -5.28 -9.51 7.26
CA PHE A 290 -6.06 -9.28 6.05
C PHE A 290 -7.56 -9.59 6.18
N GLU A 291 -7.92 -10.79 6.64
CA GLU A 291 -9.33 -11.19 6.77
C GLU A 291 -10.07 -10.38 7.84
N SER A 292 -9.41 -10.10 8.98
CA SER A 292 -10.01 -9.30 10.05
C SER A 292 -10.21 -7.84 9.63
N VAL A 293 -9.26 -7.27 8.88
CA VAL A 293 -9.37 -5.92 8.33
C VAL A 293 -10.61 -5.79 7.44
N PHE A 294 -10.82 -6.70 6.49
CA PHE A 294 -11.99 -6.61 5.62
C PHE A 294 -13.30 -6.88 6.36
N LYS A 295 -13.32 -7.81 7.31
CA LYS A 295 -14.47 -8.01 8.18
C LYS A 295 -14.86 -6.71 8.90
N PHE A 296 -13.88 -6.04 9.52
CA PHE A 296 -14.09 -4.76 10.19
C PHE A 296 -14.60 -3.67 9.23
N LEU A 297 -14.02 -3.55 8.03
CA LEU A 297 -14.45 -2.54 7.06
C LEU A 297 -15.90 -2.77 6.60
N GLU A 298 -16.30 -4.01 6.34
CA GLU A 298 -17.70 -4.31 5.96
C GLU A 298 -18.68 -4.04 7.12
N GLU A 299 -18.33 -4.42 8.35
CA GLU A 299 -19.13 -4.09 9.54
C GLU A 299 -19.30 -2.57 9.70
N LYS A 300 -18.22 -1.81 9.50
CA LYS A 300 -18.26 -0.33 9.57
C LYS A 300 -19.07 0.29 8.44
N TYR A 301 -19.01 -0.28 7.24
CA TYR A 301 -19.82 0.18 6.11
C TYR A 301 -21.31 -0.05 6.35
N ASP A 302 -21.69 -1.20 6.92
CA ASP A 302 -23.07 -1.51 7.28
C ASP A 302 -23.61 -0.54 8.34
N GLU A 303 -22.82 -0.22 9.36
CA GLU A 303 -23.16 0.79 10.38
C GLU A 303 -23.36 2.17 9.75
N PHE A 304 -22.42 2.59 8.90
CA PHE A 304 -22.44 3.89 8.24
C PHE A 304 -23.65 4.06 7.32
N SER A 305 -23.96 3.05 6.52
CA SER A 305 -25.05 3.05 5.55
C SER A 305 -26.43 3.10 6.24
N LYS A 306 -26.58 2.46 7.40
CA LYS A 306 -27.82 2.52 8.20
C LYS A 306 -28.09 3.89 8.80
N ASN A 307 -27.03 4.64 9.10
CA ASN A 307 -27.14 5.99 9.68
C ASN A 307 -27.41 7.07 8.62
N HIS A 308 -26.99 6.86 7.36
CA HIS A 308 -27.22 7.79 6.24
C HIS A 308 -28.58 7.61 5.56
N ASN A 309 -29.21 6.45 5.69
CA ASN A 309 -30.56 6.17 5.17
C ASN A 309 -31.69 6.52 6.17
N LYS A 310 -31.36 7.16 7.30
CA LYS A 310 -32.32 7.70 8.28
C LYS A 310 -32.38 9.21 8.17
#